data_AF-Q05DW5-F1
#
_entry.id   AF-Q05DW5-F1
#
_cell.length_a   1.000
_cell.length_b   1.000
_cell.length_c   1.000
_cell.angle_alpha   90.00
_cell.angle_beta   90.00
_cell.angle_gamma   90.00
#
_symmetry.space_group_name_H-M   'P 1'
#
loop_
_entity.id
_entity.type
_entity.pdbx_description
1 polymer ?
#
loop_
_entity_poly.entity_id
_entity_poly.type
_entity_poly.pdbx_seq_one_letter_code
_entity_poly.pdbx_strand_id
1 'polypeptide(L)' 'MSRVRMAGFIEVEGLAINGLLRSARLEECDNPRGWYRVVAEGVDGEVLKTPCAEEDAARRFLAVVNSYLGRWGGLVEGRK' A
#
# COMPACT_ATOMS: atom_id res chain seq x y z
N MET A 1 -6.19 -3.53 -18.43
CA MET A 1 -7.02 -3.47 -17.22
C MET A 1 -6.15 -3.84 -16.03
N SER A 2 -5.95 -2.95 -15.06
CA SER A 2 -5.23 -3.26 -13.83
C SER A 2 -5.99 -4.34 -13.05
N ARG A 3 -5.30 -5.42 -12.66
CA ARG A 3 -5.90 -6.45 -11.80
C ARG A 3 -6.05 -5.86 -10.41
N VAL A 4 -7.25 -5.96 -9.84
CA VAL A 4 -7.53 -5.49 -8.47
C VAL A 4 -7.77 -6.71 -7.61
N ARG A 5 -7.08 -6.82 -6.47
CA ARG A 5 -7.34 -7.89 -5.50
C ARG A 5 -7.22 -7.43 -4.05
N MET A 6 -7.82 -8.21 -3.16
CA MET A 6 -7.66 -8.04 -1.72
C MET A 6 -6.34 -8.66 -1.26
N ALA A 7 -5.69 -8.00 -0.30
CA ALA A 7 -4.44 -8.44 0.30
C ALA A 7 -4.41 -8.10 1.80
N GLY A 8 -3.71 -8.91 2.60
CA GLY A 8 -3.51 -8.61 4.02
C GLY A 8 -2.53 -7.45 4.23
N PHE A 9 -2.57 -6.82 5.41
CA PHE A 9 -1.61 -5.76 5.75
C PHE A 9 -0.15 -6.22 5.68
N ILE A 10 0.14 -7.43 6.19
CA ILE A 10 1.48 -8.05 6.15
C ILE A 10 1.96 -8.29 4.71
N GLU A 11 1.03 -8.66 3.81
CA GLU A 11 1.37 -8.89 2.41
C GLU A 11 1.73 -7.58 1.70
N VAL A 12 0.92 -6.54 1.89
CA VAL A 12 1.22 -5.20 1.34
C VAL A 12 2.54 -4.66 1.88
N GLU A 13 2.80 -4.81 3.18
CA GLU A 13 4.08 -4.44 3.78
C GLU A 13 5.25 -5.24 3.17
N GLY A 14 5.11 -6.56 3.03
CA GLY A 14 6.11 -7.42 2.40
C GLY A 14 6.44 -6.97 0.97
N LEU A 15 5.44 -6.60 0.18
CA LEU A 15 5.65 -6.08 -1.17
C LEU A 15 6.36 -4.71 -1.14
N ALA A 16 6.05 -3.85 -0.17
CA ALA A 16 6.73 -2.58 0.02
C ALA A 16 8.22 -2.77 0.34
N ILE A 17 8.53 -3.68 1.27
CA ILE A 17 9.90 -4.03 1.68
C ILE A 17 10.72 -4.52 0.48
N ASN A 18 10.11 -5.31 -0.40
CA ASN A 18 10.78 -5.86 -1.58
C ASN A 18 10.85 -4.88 -2.76
N GLY A 19 10.38 -3.63 -2.63
CA GLY A 19 10.39 -2.64 -3.71
C GLY A 19 9.42 -2.98 -4.86
N LEU A 20 8.40 -3.78 -4.60
CA LEU A 20 7.41 -4.21 -5.60
C LEU A 20 6.17 -3.30 -5.67
N LEU A 21 6.10 -2.29 -4.81
CA LEU A 21 5.05 -1.28 -4.82
C LEU A 21 5.58 0.04 -5.39
N ARG A 22 4.78 0.68 -6.23
CA ARG A 22 5.00 2.02 -6.78
C ARG A 22 4.45 3.10 -5.86
N SER A 23 3.26 2.89 -5.30
CA SER A 23 2.59 3.86 -4.45
C SER A 23 1.65 3.19 -3.45
N ALA A 24 1.32 3.92 -2.38
CA ALA A 24 0.28 3.55 -1.44
C ALA A 24 -0.49 4.79 -0.97
N ARG A 25 -1.81 4.67 -0.79
CA ARG A 25 -2.70 5.73 -0.31
C ARG A 25 -3.81 5.18 0.57
N LEU A 26 -4.45 6.05 1.34
CA LEU A 26 -5.71 5.72 2.01
C LEU A 26 -6.89 5.89 1.04
N GLU A 27 -7.88 5.03 1.22
CA GLU A 27 -9.19 5.11 0.60
C GLU A 27 -10.24 4.89 1.68
N GLU A 28 -11.22 5.80 1.78
CA GLU A 28 -12.31 5.66 2.72
C GLU A 28 -13.19 4.46 2.34
N CYS A 29 -13.68 3.75 3.35
CA CYS A 29 -14.61 2.65 3.19
C CYS A 29 -16.05 3.13 3.34
N ASP A 30 -16.96 2.61 2.51
CA ASP A 30 -18.38 2.97 2.58
C ASP A 30 -19.05 2.45 3.86
N ASN A 31 -18.56 1.33 4.40
CA ASN A 31 -19.07 0.69 5.61
C ASN A 31 -17.97 -0.10 6.34
N PRO A 32 -17.70 0.15 7.63
CA PRO A 32 -18.23 1.24 8.46
C PRO A 32 -17.76 2.62 7.97
N ARG A 33 -18.57 3.67 8.17
CA ARG A 33 -18.14 5.05 7.88
C ARG A 33 -16.97 5.47 8.77
N GLY A 34 -16.07 6.29 8.23
CA GLY A 34 -14.86 6.74 8.93
C GLY A 34 -13.76 5.66 9.03
N TRP A 35 -13.99 4.49 8.45
CA TRP A 35 -12.95 3.48 8.30
C TRP A 35 -12.24 3.66 6.97
N TYR A 36 -10.97 3.26 6.94
CA TYR A 36 -10.12 3.41 5.78
C TYR A 36 -9.45 2.08 5.45
N ARG A 37 -9.08 1.92 4.18
CA ARG A 37 -8.20 0.86 3.72
C ARG A 37 -6.97 1.45 3.05
N VAL A 38 -5.88 0.69 3.02
CA VAL A 38 -4.73 1.02 2.20
C VAL A 38 -4.95 0.47 0.80
N VAL A 39 -4.75 1.32 -0.19
CA VAL A 39 -4.72 0.97 -1.62
C VAL A 39 -3.29 1.14 -2.10
N ALA A 40 -2.65 0.04 -2.49
CA ALA A 40 -1.30 0.02 -3.02
C ALA A 40 -1.30 -0.32 -4.52
N GLU A 41 -0.45 0.35 -5.28
CA GLU A 41 -0.20 0.06 -6.70
C GLU A 41 1.15 -0.66 -6.82
N GLY A 42 1.14 -1.85 -7.40
CA GLY A 42 2.32 -2.63 -7.74
C GLY A 42 3.07 -2.06 -8.94
N VAL A 43 4.36 -2.34 -9.04
CA VAL A 43 5.19 -1.94 -10.20
C VAL A 43 4.72 -2.59 -11.52
N ASP A 44 4.01 -3.71 -11.43
CA ASP A 44 3.40 -4.47 -12.51
C ASP A 44 2.00 -3.98 -12.90
N GLY A 45 1.48 -2.96 -12.21
CA GLY A 45 0.15 -2.40 -12.42
C GLY A 45 -0.99 -3.14 -11.73
N GLU A 46 -0.70 -4.11 -10.86
CA GLU A 46 -1.69 -4.69 -9.94
C GLU A 46 -2.07 -3.66 -8.86
N VAL A 47 -3.35 -3.64 -8.45
CA VAL A 47 -3.85 -2.82 -7.35
C VAL A 47 -4.29 -3.71 -6.21
N LEU A 48 -3.71 -3.47 -5.04
CA LEU A 48 -3.93 -4.24 -3.82
C LEU A 48 -4.74 -3.40 -2.85
N LYS A 49 -5.84 -3.97 -2.34
CA LYS A 49 -6.68 -3.32 -1.32
C LYS A 49 -6.62 -4.11 -0.02
N THR A 50 -6.33 -3.44 1.09
CA THR A 50 -6.42 -4.07 2.41
C THR A 50 -7.88 -4.17 2.88
N PRO A 51 -8.17 -4.99 3.91
CA PRO A 51 -9.40 -4.84 4.67
C PRO A 51 -9.52 -3.40 5.23
N CYS A 52 -10.77 -2.98 5.45
CA CYS A 52 -11.06 -1.73 6.15
C CYS A 52 -10.62 -1.84 7.60
N ALA A 53 -10.06 -0.76 8.14
CA ALA A 53 -9.68 -0.62 9.53
C ALA A 53 -10.06 0.78 10.03
N GLU A 54 -10.06 0.95 11.35
CA GLU A 54 -10.19 2.28 11.96
C GLU A 54 -9.12 3.24 11.42
N GLU A 55 -9.46 4.52 11.35
CA GLU A 55 -8.60 5.57 10.76
C GLU A 55 -7.18 5.54 11.33
N ASP A 56 -7.02 5.47 12.65
CA ASP A 56 -5.70 5.44 13.29
C ASP A 56 -4.87 4.21 12.90
N ALA A 57 -5.51 3.04 12.80
CA ALA A 57 -4.85 1.82 12.37
C ALA A 57 -4.43 1.93 10.90
N ALA A 58 -5.33 2.35 10.03
CA ALA A 58 -5.07 2.53 8.61
C ALA A 58 -3.94 3.55 8.35
N ARG A 59 -3.93 4.68 9.07
CA ARG A 59 -2.86 5.69 9.01
C ARG A 59 -1.51 5.12 9.43
N ARG A 60 -1.46 4.33 10.51
CA ARG A 60 -0.23 3.64 10.96
C ARG A 60 0.28 2.67 9.90
N PHE A 61 -0.60 1.86 9.32
CA PHE A 61 -0.22 0.94 8.23
C PHE A 61 0.33 1.70 7.02
N LEU A 62 -0.34 2.77 6.59
CA LEU A 62 0.16 3.58 5.48
C LEU A 62 1.54 4.18 5.79
N ALA A 63 1.76 4.67 7.01
CA ALA A 63 3.05 5.24 7.41
C ALA A 63 4.19 4.20 7.32
N VAL A 64 3.94 2.95 7.74
CA VAL A 64 4.90 1.85 7.61
C VAL A 64 5.22 1.58 6.14
N VAL A 65 4.19 1.39 5.31
CA VAL A 65 4.36 1.14 3.87
C VAL A 65 5.13 2.27 3.20
N ASN A 66 4.76 3.53 3.45
CA ASN A 66 5.44 4.70 2.88
C ASN A 66 6.89 4.83 3.37
N SER A 67 7.22 4.37 4.57
CA SER A 67 8.59 4.36 5.07
C SER A 67 9.51 3.48 4.21
N TYR A 68 8.99 2.38 3.67
CA TYR A 68 9.71 1.50 2.76
C TYR A 68 9.79 2.10 1.35
N LEU A 69 8.69 2.65 0.84
CA LEU A 69 8.67 3.32 -0.46
C LEU A 69 9.70 4.47 -0.56
N GLY A 70 9.79 5.30 0.50
CA GLY A 70 10.72 6.44 0.53
C GLY A 70 12.18 6.09 0.79
N ARG A 71 12.47 4.93 1.42
CA ARG A 71 13.85 4.51 1.75
C ARG A 71 14.47 3.57 0.74
N TRP A 72 13.68 2.73 0.06
CA TRP A 72 14.19 1.62 -0.76
C TRP A 72 13.91 1.78 -2.26
N GLY A 73 13.02 2.71 -2.66
CA GLY A 73 12.82 3.06 -4.07
C GLY A 73 14.08 3.50 -4.82
N GLY A 74 15.17 3.81 -4.09
CA GLY A 74 16.48 4.14 -4.66
C GLY A 74 17.40 2.96 -4.96
N LEU A 75 17.04 1.71 -4.64
CA LEU A 75 17.89 0.53 -4.95
C LEU A 75 17.55 -0.14 -6.29
N VAL A 76 16.43 0.23 -6.93
CA VAL A 76 16.03 -0.27 -8.25
C VAL A 76 16.31 0.75 -9.36
N GLU A 77 16.53 2.01 -9.02
CA GLU A 77 16.85 3.05 -9.99
C GLU A 77 18.35 3.33 -10.02
N GLY A 78 19.04 2.72 -10.98
CA GLY A 78 20.33 3.19 -11.45
C GLY A 78 20.22 4.65 -11.85
N ARG A 79 20.58 5.52 -10.92
CA ARG A 79 20.64 6.97 -11.13
C ARG A 79 21.78 7.24 -12.13
N LYS A 80 21.43 7.47 -13.39
CA LYS A 80 22.29 8.19 -14.35
C LYS A 80 22.34 9.67 -14.00
#